data_AF-A0A2V8AFG2-F1
#
_entry.id   AF-A0A2V8AFG2-F1
#
_cell.length_a   1.000
_cell.length_b   1.000
_cell.length_c   1.000
_cell.angle_alpha   90.00
_cell.angle_beta   90.00
_cell.angle_gamma   90.00
#
_symmetry.space_group_name_H-M   'P 1'
#
loop_
_entity.id
_entity.type
_entity.pdbx_description
1 polymer ?
#
loop_
_entity_poly.entity_id
_entity_poly.type
_entity_poly.pdbx_seq_one_letter_code
_entity_poly.pdbx_strand_id
1 'polypeptide(L)'
;MSPSRQIVLRVAVFALGFRIVSAILALLVNLVFPLDRPLQFTVFADASPFWDTFARYDSGYFQGIAWDGYSPAAGGRSNIAYFPVYPMLIRFVGRLFGRHHATYYIAAIAIAWVSFVLAMVVLYYLARLDLPRRRAERAVLLIAIFPFAFFFGVAYSESTFLLFALLAFYLFRIKRWVLGGLCGSVATATRVPGIMMLPALAWVAWRSSTDARDRALAAFGVALAASGFAAYCTYIYVLTGHPFSGGATTRAVRHGWRLYASSGTSSRIHIST
;
A
#
# COMPACT_ATOMS: atom_id res chain seq x y z
N MET A 1 33.81 5.88 4.69
CA MET A 1 32.33 5.93 4.84
C MET A 1 32.00 6.34 6.27
N SER A 2 31.09 7.29 6.51
CA SER A 2 30.70 7.65 7.88
C SER A 2 29.97 6.49 8.58
N PRO A 3 30.10 6.32 9.91
CA PRO A 3 29.43 5.26 10.67
C PRO A 3 27.90 5.23 10.47
N SER A 4 27.28 6.39 10.21
CA SER A 4 25.85 6.50 9.91
C SER A 4 25.47 5.88 8.56
N ARG A 5 26.27 6.09 7.51
CA ARG A 5 26.01 5.56 6.16
C ARG A 5 26.11 4.04 6.10
N GLN A 6 27.03 3.45 6.87
CA GLN A 6 27.15 2.00 6.97
C GLN A 6 25.91 1.35 7.60
N ILE A 7 25.27 2.01 8.57
CA ILE A 7 24.08 1.46 9.22
C ILE A 7 22.87 1.49 8.27
N VAL A 8 22.67 2.59 7.56
CA VAL A 8 21.62 2.70 6.54
C VAL A 8 21.77 1.60 5.50
N LEU A 9 23.00 1.39 5.01
CA LEU A 9 23.27 0.34 4.04
C LEU A 9 22.96 -1.05 4.62
N ARG A 10 23.34 -1.31 5.88
CA ARG A 10 22.99 -2.58 6.54
C ARG A 10 21.49 -2.79 6.68
N VAL A 11 20.73 -1.76 7.06
CA VAL A 11 19.26 -1.81 7.16
C VAL A 11 18.64 -2.07 5.78
N ALA A 12 19.10 -1.36 4.75
CA ALA A 12 18.60 -1.51 3.39
C ALA A 12 18.93 -2.91 2.82
N VAL A 13 20.16 -3.37 2.99
CA VAL A 13 20.60 -4.72 2.57
C VAL A 13 19.83 -5.80 3.32
N PHE A 14 19.60 -5.63 4.63
CA PHE A 14 18.79 -6.56 5.41
C PHE A 14 17.34 -6.61 4.88
N ALA A 15 16.70 -5.46 4.68
CA ALA A 15 15.33 -5.39 4.18
C ALA A 15 15.20 -6.01 2.78
N LEU A 16 16.17 -5.74 1.89
CA LEU A 16 16.23 -6.34 0.56
C LEU A 16 16.49 -7.85 0.63
N GLY A 17 17.43 -8.29 1.46
CA GLY A 17 17.74 -9.71 1.67
C GLY A 17 16.52 -10.47 2.19
N PHE A 18 15.78 -9.89 3.13
CA PHE A 18 14.51 -10.46 3.59
C PHE A 18 13.49 -10.60 2.45
N ARG A 19 13.36 -9.58 1.59
CA ARG A 19 12.47 -9.66 0.42
C ARG A 19 12.89 -10.79 -0.52
N ILE A 20 14.18 -10.90 -0.84
CA ILE A 20 14.71 -11.97 -1.69
C ILE A 20 14.44 -13.35 -1.09
N VAL A 21 14.72 -13.54 0.21
CA VAL A 21 14.45 -14.82 0.90
C VAL A 21 12.96 -15.15 0.87
N SER A 22 12.09 -14.16 1.17
CA SER A 22 10.64 -14.37 1.12
C SER A 22 10.15 -14.71 -0.29
N ALA A 23 10.78 -14.14 -1.32
CA ALA A 23 10.44 -14.40 -2.71
C ALA A 23 10.86 -15.80 -3.16
N ILE A 24 12.06 -16.24 -2.76
CA ILE A 24 12.54 -17.61 -3.00
C ILE A 24 11.64 -18.62 -2.27
N LEU A 25 11.31 -18.37 -1.01
CA LEU A 25 10.42 -19.24 -0.25
C LEU A 25 9.05 -19.34 -0.93
N ALA A 26 8.49 -18.22 -1.38
CA ALA A 26 7.21 -18.20 -2.08
C ALA A 26 7.28 -18.99 -3.40
N LEU A 27 8.39 -18.88 -4.15
CA LEU A 27 8.63 -19.71 -5.33
C LEU A 27 8.64 -21.20 -4.99
N LEU A 28 9.43 -21.59 -3.98
CA LEU A 28 9.53 -23.00 -3.56
C LEU A 28 8.18 -23.56 -3.15
N VAL A 29 7.37 -22.78 -2.41
CA VAL A 29 6.01 -23.18 -2.03
C VAL A 29 5.14 -23.42 -3.26
N ASN A 30 5.16 -22.55 -4.27
CA ASN A 30 4.36 -22.75 -5.48
C ASN A 30 4.86 -23.91 -6.36
N LEU A 31 6.15 -24.26 -6.29
CA LEU A 31 6.69 -25.42 -7.00
C LEU A 31 6.29 -26.74 -6.33
N VAL A 32 6.25 -26.78 -5.00
CA VAL A 32 5.89 -27.97 -4.22
C VAL A 32 4.37 -28.14 -4.13
N PHE A 33 3.64 -27.04 -3.99
CA PHE A 33 2.19 -26.99 -3.88
C PHE A 33 1.62 -26.16 -5.04
N PRO A 34 1.50 -26.76 -6.24
CA PRO A 34 0.90 -26.08 -7.38
C PRO A 34 -0.56 -25.71 -7.07
N LEU A 35 -1.03 -24.64 -7.70
CA LEU A 35 -2.38 -24.14 -7.46
C LEU A 35 -3.44 -25.13 -7.96
N ASP A 36 -4.34 -25.53 -7.07
CA ASP A 36 -5.52 -26.33 -7.44
C ASP A 36 -6.55 -25.52 -8.26
N ARG A 37 -6.44 -24.19 -8.26
CA ARG A 37 -7.36 -23.29 -8.98
C ARG A 37 -6.63 -22.49 -10.06
N PRO A 38 -7.30 -22.22 -11.20
CA PRO A 38 -6.74 -21.38 -12.24
C PRO A 38 -6.45 -19.97 -11.71
N LEU A 39 -5.35 -19.39 -12.19
CA LEU A 39 -4.92 -18.03 -11.86
C LEU A 39 -5.98 -17.02 -12.31
N GLN A 40 -6.18 -15.96 -11.53
CA GLN A 40 -7.11 -14.87 -11.89
C GLN A 40 -6.64 -14.10 -13.14
N PHE A 41 -5.32 -13.95 -13.26
CA PHE A 41 -4.59 -13.39 -14.38
C PHE A 41 -3.12 -13.82 -14.23
N THR A 42 -2.35 -13.68 -15.30
CA THR A 42 -0.92 -13.97 -15.35
C THR A 42 -0.13 -12.70 -15.62
N VAL A 43 1.08 -12.59 -15.07
CA VAL A 43 1.99 -11.46 -15.32
C VAL A 43 2.48 -11.47 -16.76
N PHE A 44 2.79 -12.66 -17.26
CA PHE A 44 3.15 -12.93 -18.65
C PHE A 44 1.99 -13.60 -19.38
N ALA A 45 2.11 -13.82 -20.70
CA ALA A 45 1.11 -14.57 -21.45
C ALA A 45 0.94 -16.00 -20.92
N ASP A 46 2.02 -16.58 -20.39
CA ASP A 46 2.06 -17.89 -19.77
C ASP A 46 2.17 -17.80 -18.24
N ALA A 47 1.71 -18.85 -17.56
CA ALA A 47 1.80 -18.95 -16.11
C ALA A 47 3.26 -19.00 -15.65
N SER A 48 3.61 -18.13 -14.70
CA SER A 48 4.93 -18.08 -14.07
C SER A 48 4.81 -18.36 -12.56
N PRO A 49 5.34 -19.49 -12.07
CA PRO A 49 5.32 -19.83 -10.65
C PRO A 49 5.97 -18.76 -9.75
N PHE A 50 6.91 -17.99 -10.31
CA PHE A 50 7.58 -16.89 -9.62
C PHE A 50 6.75 -15.61 -9.64
N TRP A 51 6.49 -15.06 -10.83
CA TRP A 51 5.95 -13.71 -10.97
C TRP A 51 4.47 -13.61 -10.58
N ASP A 52 3.68 -14.64 -10.86
CA ASP A 52 2.25 -14.66 -10.55
C ASP A 52 1.99 -14.77 -9.04
N THR A 53 3.02 -15.04 -8.25
CA THR A 53 2.93 -15.03 -6.78
C THR A 53 2.89 -13.62 -6.23
N PHE A 54 3.55 -12.67 -6.89
CA PHE A 54 3.59 -11.26 -6.49
C PHE A 54 2.48 -10.43 -7.15
N ALA A 55 1.70 -11.01 -8.05
CA ALA A 55 0.60 -10.33 -8.73
C ALA A 55 -0.66 -11.19 -8.62
N ARG A 56 -1.35 -11.10 -7.48
CA ARG A 56 -2.62 -11.80 -7.22
C ARG A 56 -3.68 -10.86 -6.67
N TYR A 57 -4.94 -11.31 -6.70
CA TYR A 57 -6.07 -10.67 -6.04
C TYR A 57 -6.23 -9.20 -6.47
N ASP A 58 -6.00 -8.27 -5.56
CA ASP A 58 -6.22 -6.84 -5.80
C ASP A 58 -5.23 -6.21 -6.79
N SER A 59 -4.13 -6.91 -7.10
CA SER A 59 -3.10 -6.43 -8.03
C SER A 59 -3.68 -6.16 -9.42
N GLY A 60 -4.71 -6.91 -9.82
CA GLY A 60 -5.43 -6.70 -11.08
C GLY A 60 -6.14 -5.34 -11.15
N TYR A 61 -6.68 -4.84 -10.03
CA TYR A 61 -7.29 -3.51 -10.02
C TYR A 61 -6.25 -2.40 -10.12
N PHE A 62 -5.13 -2.52 -9.40
CA PHE A 62 -4.05 -1.53 -9.48
C PHE A 62 -3.47 -1.46 -10.90
N GLN A 63 -3.25 -2.61 -11.54
CA GLN A 63 -2.81 -2.67 -12.93
C GLN A 63 -3.87 -2.12 -13.89
N GLY A 64 -5.15 -2.49 -13.74
CA GLY A 64 -6.23 -2.01 -14.60
C GLY A 64 -6.40 -0.49 -14.52
N ILE A 65 -6.33 0.10 -13.32
CA ILE A 65 -6.34 1.57 -13.17
C ILE A 65 -5.10 2.19 -13.81
N ALA A 66 -3.93 1.57 -13.68
CA ALA A 66 -2.71 2.05 -14.30
C ALA A 66 -2.77 1.97 -15.84
N TRP A 67 -3.47 0.98 -16.40
CA TRP A 67 -3.60 0.79 -17.84
C TRP A 67 -4.73 1.67 -18.41
N ASP A 68 -5.97 1.39 -18.05
CA ASP A 68 -7.19 1.99 -18.60
C ASP A 68 -7.67 3.22 -17.83
N GLY A 69 -7.32 3.33 -16.55
CA GLY A 69 -7.84 4.38 -15.66
C GLY A 69 -9.03 3.93 -14.82
N TYR A 70 -9.69 4.88 -14.17
CA TYR A 70 -10.88 4.60 -13.38
C TYR A 70 -12.08 4.35 -14.28
N SER A 71 -12.77 3.24 -14.06
CA SER A 71 -13.97 2.85 -14.80
C SER A 71 -15.07 2.51 -13.79
N PRO A 72 -15.84 3.51 -13.34
CA PRO A 72 -16.93 3.32 -12.38
C PRO A 72 -18.00 2.38 -12.95
N ALA A 73 -18.14 1.18 -12.41
CA ALA A 73 -19.22 0.27 -12.79
C ALA A 73 -20.42 0.45 -11.84
N ALA A 74 -21.60 0.77 -12.37
CA ALA A 74 -22.85 0.74 -11.62
C ALA A 74 -23.26 -0.72 -11.38
N GLY A 75 -23.36 -1.13 -10.11
CA GLY A 75 -23.84 -2.48 -9.73
C GLY A 75 -22.79 -3.61 -9.73
N GLY A 76 -21.51 -3.30 -9.96
CA GLY A 76 -20.42 -4.28 -10.00
C GLY A 76 -19.22 -3.97 -9.07
N ARG A 77 -18.14 -4.76 -9.20
CA ARG A 77 -16.86 -4.52 -8.54
C ARG A 77 -16.20 -3.26 -9.13
N SER A 78 -16.36 -2.13 -8.44
CA SER A 78 -15.82 -0.85 -8.89
C SER A 78 -14.37 -0.66 -8.48
N ASN A 79 -13.53 -0.20 -9.41
CA ASN A 79 -12.12 0.09 -9.15
C ASN A 79 -11.90 1.40 -8.35
N ILE A 80 -12.97 2.13 -8.03
CA ILE A 80 -12.95 3.36 -7.21
C ILE A 80 -12.52 3.09 -5.75
N ALA A 81 -12.61 1.85 -5.27
CA ALA A 81 -12.12 1.51 -3.93
C ALA A 81 -10.57 1.61 -3.83
N TYR A 82 -9.86 1.58 -4.96
CA TYR A 82 -8.41 1.59 -5.02
C TYR A 82 -7.90 3.01 -5.29
N PHE A 83 -7.08 3.50 -4.37
CA PHE A 83 -6.60 4.87 -4.32
C PHE A 83 -5.51 5.15 -5.38
N PRO A 84 -5.33 6.42 -5.78
CA PRO A 84 -4.68 6.75 -7.06
C PRO A 84 -3.16 6.70 -7.04
N VAL A 85 -2.51 6.92 -5.88
CA VAL A 85 -1.04 7.08 -5.81
C VAL A 85 -0.31 5.87 -6.39
N TYR A 86 -0.67 4.66 -5.98
CA TYR A 86 0.04 3.46 -6.40
C TYR A 86 -0.19 3.13 -7.91
N PRO A 87 -1.43 3.11 -8.44
CA PRO A 87 -1.68 3.03 -9.88
C PRO A 87 -0.98 4.10 -10.71
N MET A 88 -0.93 5.35 -10.22
CA MET A 88 -0.24 6.44 -10.93
C MET A 88 1.27 6.21 -11.01
N LEU A 89 1.89 5.73 -9.92
CA LEU A 89 3.30 5.35 -9.93
C LEU A 89 3.54 4.18 -10.90
N ILE A 90 2.68 3.16 -10.89
CA ILE A 90 2.76 2.03 -11.84
C ILE A 90 2.64 2.53 -13.28
N ARG A 91 1.68 3.40 -13.57
CA ARG A 91 1.48 3.99 -14.90
C ARG A 91 2.71 4.78 -15.35
N PHE A 92 3.29 5.59 -14.46
CA PHE A 92 4.47 6.38 -14.78
C PHE A 92 5.67 5.48 -15.07
N VAL A 93 6.01 4.57 -14.15
CA VAL A 93 7.16 3.66 -14.29
C VAL A 93 6.95 2.70 -15.45
N GLY A 94 5.77 2.11 -15.59
CA GLY A 94 5.42 1.19 -16.68
C GLY A 94 5.61 1.83 -18.05
N ARG A 95 5.18 3.09 -18.24
CA ARG A 95 5.37 3.82 -19.51
C ARG A 95 6.84 4.04 -19.88
N LEU A 96 7.75 4.11 -18.92
CA LEU A 96 9.19 4.26 -19.20
C LEU A 96 9.80 3.00 -19.84
N PHE A 97 9.22 1.83 -19.60
CA PHE A 97 9.72 0.53 -20.06
C PHE A 97 8.81 -0.11 -21.13
N GLY A 98 7.96 0.70 -21.77
CA GLY A 98 7.06 0.27 -22.86
C GLY A 98 5.64 -0.08 -22.39
N ARG A 99 4.71 -0.09 -23.35
CA ARG A 99 3.28 -0.36 -23.10
C ARG A 99 2.99 -1.86 -23.25
N HIS A 100 3.50 -2.66 -22.31
CA HIS A 100 3.18 -4.09 -22.21
C HIS A 100 2.58 -4.40 -20.83
N HIS A 101 1.62 -5.32 -20.76
CA HIS A 101 0.97 -5.69 -19.49
C HIS A 101 1.97 -6.20 -18.44
N ALA A 102 2.91 -7.06 -18.85
CA ALA A 102 3.96 -7.58 -17.96
C ALA A 102 4.80 -6.46 -17.31
N THR A 103 5.13 -5.41 -18.07
CA THR A 103 5.91 -4.27 -17.59
C THR A 103 5.22 -3.55 -16.44
N TYR A 104 3.89 -3.43 -16.48
CA TYR A 104 3.13 -2.76 -15.41
C TYR A 104 3.11 -3.59 -14.12
N TYR A 105 2.99 -4.91 -14.22
CA TYR A 105 3.11 -5.79 -13.05
C TYR A 105 4.51 -5.78 -12.45
N ILE A 106 5.55 -5.86 -13.28
CA ILE A 106 6.95 -5.77 -12.82
C ILE A 106 7.20 -4.42 -12.16
N ALA A 107 6.71 -3.32 -12.74
CA ALA A 107 6.78 -1.99 -12.15
C ALA A 107 6.08 -1.94 -10.79
N ALA A 108 4.89 -2.53 -10.67
CA ALA A 108 4.16 -2.60 -9.40
C ALA A 108 4.97 -3.32 -8.31
N ILE A 109 5.55 -4.48 -8.62
CA ILE A 109 6.38 -5.26 -7.71
C ILE A 109 7.63 -4.46 -7.31
N ALA A 110 8.32 -3.87 -8.29
CA ALA A 110 9.51 -3.06 -8.05
C ALA A 110 9.22 -1.84 -7.15
N ILE A 111 8.12 -1.13 -7.41
CA ILE A 111 7.68 0.01 -6.57
C ILE A 111 7.41 -0.47 -5.14
N ALA A 112 6.72 -1.61 -4.96
CA ALA A 112 6.44 -2.15 -3.63
C ALA A 112 7.73 -2.50 -2.87
N TRP A 113 8.69 -3.14 -3.52
CA TRP A 113 9.97 -3.53 -2.92
C TRP A 113 10.85 -2.33 -2.57
N VAL A 114 11.00 -1.39 -3.50
CA VAL A 114 11.75 -0.15 -3.27
C VAL A 114 11.11 0.64 -2.13
N SER A 115 9.79 0.77 -2.13
CA SER A 115 9.07 1.48 -1.08
C SER A 115 9.24 0.81 0.28
N PHE A 116 9.21 -0.53 0.34
CA PHE A 116 9.46 -1.27 1.56
C PHE A 116 10.87 -1.05 2.11
N VAL A 117 11.90 -1.14 1.26
CA VAL A 117 13.30 -0.92 1.68
C VAL A 117 13.48 0.50 2.20
N LEU A 118 12.96 1.50 1.50
CA LEU A 118 12.99 2.89 1.94
C LEU A 118 12.20 3.08 3.25
N ALA A 119 11.04 2.43 3.39
CA ALA A 119 10.25 2.48 4.61
C ALA A 119 11.03 1.93 5.81
N MET A 120 11.80 0.85 5.64
CA MET A 120 12.64 0.30 6.72
C MET A 120 13.76 1.27 7.13
N VAL A 121 14.35 1.98 6.17
CA VAL A 121 15.35 3.02 6.45
C VAL A 121 14.71 4.18 7.23
N VAL A 122 13.54 4.65 6.80
CA VAL A 122 12.83 5.74 7.49
C VAL A 122 12.35 5.31 8.88
N LEU A 123 11.86 4.07 9.02
CA LEU A 123 11.48 3.48 10.31
C LEU A 123 12.66 3.47 11.28
N TYR A 124 13.84 3.08 10.81
CA TYR A 124 15.06 3.13 11.61
C TYR A 124 15.32 4.56 12.12
N TYR A 125 15.26 5.56 11.24
CA TYR A 125 15.49 6.95 11.62
C TYR A 125 14.43 7.50 12.57
N LEU A 126 13.16 7.19 12.34
CA LEU A 126 12.07 7.56 13.23
C LEU A 126 12.25 6.93 14.61
N ALA A 127 12.56 5.64 14.67
CA ALA A 127 12.81 4.93 15.92
C ALA A 127 14.04 5.49 16.66
N ARG A 128 15.08 5.92 15.93
CA ARG A 128 16.29 6.52 16.50
C ARG A 128 16.07 7.87 17.21
N LEU A 129 14.91 8.52 17.01
CA LEU A 129 14.56 9.73 17.74
C LEU A 129 14.27 9.42 19.23
N ASP A 130 13.75 8.24 19.53
CA ASP A 130 13.29 7.86 20.87
C ASP A 130 14.04 6.65 21.47
N LEU A 131 14.70 5.86 20.62
CA LEU A 131 15.29 4.57 21.00
C LEU A 131 16.80 4.49 20.75
N PRO A 132 17.55 3.80 21.64
CA PRO A 132 18.91 3.39 21.36
C PRO A 132 19.02 2.55 20.09
N ARG A 133 20.19 2.62 19.43
CA ARG A 133 20.46 1.96 18.15
C ARG A 133 19.97 0.51 18.05
N ARG A 134 20.32 -0.34 19.01
CA ARG A 134 19.95 -1.77 19.00
C ARG A 134 18.43 -1.98 19.00
N ARG A 135 17.66 -1.10 19.68
CA ARG A 135 16.19 -1.19 19.73
C ARG A 135 15.56 -0.68 18.43
N ALA A 136 16.14 0.33 17.80
CA ALA A 136 15.71 0.78 16.46
C ALA A 136 15.95 -0.29 15.37
N GLU A 137 17.10 -0.99 15.41
CA GLU A 137 17.37 -2.12 14.50
C GLU A 137 16.36 -3.27 14.73
N ARG A 138 15.98 -3.55 16.00
CA ARG A 138 14.93 -4.53 16.32
C ARG A 138 13.55 -4.12 15.81
N ALA A 139 13.19 -2.83 15.83
CA ALA A 139 11.92 -2.37 15.28
C ALA A 139 11.81 -2.69 13.78
N VAL A 140 12.88 -2.47 13.02
CA VAL A 140 12.97 -2.85 11.60
C VAL A 140 12.84 -4.36 11.43
N LEU A 141 13.57 -5.14 12.21
CA LEU A 141 13.51 -6.61 12.17
C LEU A 141 12.07 -7.10 12.40
N LEU A 142 11.39 -6.59 13.44
CA LEU A 142 10.04 -7.00 13.81
C LEU A 142 9.02 -6.70 12.71
N ILE A 143 9.10 -5.53 12.07
CA ILE A 143 8.21 -5.22 10.93
C ILE A 143 8.53 -6.10 9.73
N ALA A 144 9.80 -6.41 9.47
CA ALA A 144 10.18 -7.24 8.35
C ALA A 144 9.68 -8.68 8.49
N ILE A 145 9.77 -9.28 9.68
CA ILE A 145 9.41 -10.69 9.91
C ILE A 145 7.96 -10.92 10.33
N PHE A 146 7.19 -9.84 10.53
CA PHE A 146 5.78 -9.92 10.91
C PHE A 146 5.03 -10.84 9.93
N PRO A 147 4.14 -11.76 10.36
CA PRO A 147 3.51 -12.76 9.50
C PRO A 147 2.83 -12.18 8.25
N PHE A 148 2.27 -10.96 8.34
CA PHE A 148 1.63 -10.30 7.20
C PHE A 148 2.59 -9.41 6.39
N ALA A 149 3.88 -9.45 6.66
CA ALA A 149 4.87 -8.66 5.94
C ALA A 149 5.02 -9.10 4.47
N PHE A 150 4.48 -10.26 4.08
CA PHE A 150 4.43 -10.66 2.67
C PHE A 150 3.61 -9.67 1.81
N PHE A 151 2.57 -9.02 2.37
CA PHE A 151 1.81 -7.99 1.65
C PHE A 151 2.66 -6.78 1.23
N PHE A 152 3.79 -6.55 1.92
CA PHE A 152 4.75 -5.53 1.50
C PHE A 152 5.62 -5.93 0.28
N GLY A 153 5.53 -7.18 -0.18
CA GLY A 153 6.29 -7.71 -1.32
C GLY A 153 5.45 -8.03 -2.56
N VAL A 154 4.12 -8.00 -2.42
CA VAL A 154 3.15 -8.19 -3.52
C VAL A 154 2.88 -6.84 -4.20
N ALA A 155 2.36 -6.84 -5.42
CA ALA A 155 2.01 -5.67 -6.26
C ALA A 155 0.85 -4.84 -5.68
N TYR A 156 1.04 -4.37 -4.45
CA TYR A 156 0.07 -3.80 -3.52
C TYR A 156 0.58 -2.44 -3.02
N SER A 157 -0.36 -1.56 -2.67
CA SER A 157 -0.09 -0.18 -2.22
C SER A 157 0.52 -0.07 -0.80
N GLU A 158 0.61 -1.18 -0.08
CA GLU A 158 0.88 -1.27 1.36
C GLU A 158 2.26 -0.73 1.72
N SER A 159 3.29 -1.08 0.93
CA SER A 159 4.66 -0.59 1.13
C SER A 159 4.79 0.89 0.85
N THR A 160 4.10 1.37 -0.20
CA THR A 160 4.05 2.78 -0.57
C THR A 160 3.39 3.59 0.54
N PHE A 161 2.26 3.11 1.05
CA PHE A 161 1.58 3.72 2.20
C PHE A 161 2.49 3.78 3.43
N LEU A 162 3.13 2.66 3.78
CA LEU A 162 4.03 2.57 4.93
C LEU A 162 5.19 3.58 4.82
N LEU A 163 5.81 3.70 3.65
CA LEU A 163 6.89 4.66 3.41
C LEU A 163 6.44 6.09 3.68
N PHE A 164 5.36 6.53 3.04
CA PHE A 164 4.90 7.92 3.15
C PHE A 164 4.33 8.24 4.53
N ALA A 165 3.69 7.27 5.20
CA ALA A 165 3.24 7.41 6.58
C ALA A 165 4.42 7.60 7.54
N LEU A 166 5.45 6.77 7.44
CA LEU A 166 6.65 6.89 8.26
C LEU A 166 7.42 8.19 7.98
N LEU A 167 7.52 8.61 6.71
CA LEU A 167 8.11 9.89 6.34
C LEU A 167 7.33 11.06 6.94
N ALA A 168 6.00 11.03 6.88
CA ALA A 168 5.17 12.07 7.49
C ALA A 168 5.46 12.19 8.98
N PHE A 169 5.41 11.09 9.74
CA PHE A 169 5.74 11.12 11.17
C PHE A 169 7.17 11.57 11.45
N TYR A 170 8.15 11.05 10.71
CA TYR A 170 9.54 11.43 10.87
C TYR A 170 9.74 12.94 10.70
N LEU A 171 9.20 13.49 9.61
CA LEU A 171 9.31 14.92 9.27
C LEU A 171 8.58 15.80 10.28
N PHE A 172 7.41 15.37 10.79
CA PHE A 172 6.72 16.07 11.88
C PHE A 172 7.55 16.06 13.18
N ARG A 173 8.17 14.94 13.53
CA ARG A 173 9.02 14.83 14.73
C ARG A 173 10.27 15.71 14.67
N ILE A 174 10.78 16.00 13.46
CA ILE A 174 11.89 16.94 13.24
C ILE A 174 11.43 18.35 12.82
N LYS A 175 10.16 18.70 13.04
CA LYS A 175 9.54 20.02 12.75
C LYS A 175 9.60 20.48 11.28
N ARG A 176 9.75 19.55 10.34
CA ARG A 176 9.65 19.82 8.89
C ARG A 176 8.19 19.72 8.45
N TRP A 177 7.33 20.57 9.01
CA TRP A 177 5.86 20.47 8.92
C TRP A 177 5.33 20.37 7.49
N VAL A 178 5.79 21.22 6.59
CA VAL A 178 5.31 21.26 5.19
C VAL A 178 5.69 19.99 4.46
N LEU A 179 6.94 19.55 4.55
CA LEU A 179 7.40 18.31 3.93
C LEU A 179 6.67 17.09 4.52
N GLY A 180 6.49 17.07 5.84
CA GLY A 180 5.71 16.02 6.51
C GLY A 180 4.26 16.02 6.04
N GLY A 181 3.66 17.19 5.83
CA GLY A 181 2.31 17.36 5.30
C GLY A 181 2.20 16.87 3.85
N LEU A 182 3.20 17.15 3.01
CA LEU A 182 3.27 16.62 1.64
C LEU A 182 3.35 15.09 1.64
N CYS A 183 4.22 14.50 2.46
CA CYS A 183 4.27 13.05 2.62
C CYS A 183 2.95 12.49 3.18
N GLY A 184 2.32 13.19 4.13
CA GLY A 184 1.01 12.85 4.65
C GLY A 184 -0.09 12.87 3.59
N SER A 185 -0.04 13.85 2.69
CA SER A 185 -0.97 13.98 1.56
C SER A 185 -0.85 12.76 0.64
N VAL A 186 0.38 12.37 0.30
CA VAL A 186 0.61 11.15 -0.49
C VAL A 186 0.12 9.91 0.26
N ALA A 187 0.37 9.80 1.58
CA ALA A 187 -0.09 8.67 2.38
C ALA A 187 -1.63 8.55 2.42
N THR A 188 -2.34 9.66 2.66
CA THR A 188 -3.82 9.68 2.69
C THR A 188 -4.43 9.43 1.32
N ALA A 189 -3.74 9.84 0.25
CA ALA A 189 -4.10 9.50 -1.14
C ALA A 189 -3.65 8.09 -1.57
N THR A 190 -3.01 7.31 -0.70
CA THR A 190 -2.60 5.92 -1.02
C THR A 190 -3.60 4.90 -0.50
N ARG A 191 -4.20 5.09 0.69
CA ARG A 191 -5.19 4.17 1.27
C ARG A 191 -6.07 4.85 2.34
N VAL A 192 -7.28 4.30 2.56
CA VAL A 192 -8.22 4.72 3.63
C VAL A 192 -7.57 4.79 5.03
N PRO A 193 -6.73 3.82 5.49
CA PRO A 193 -6.11 3.90 6.81
C PRO A 193 -5.22 5.14 7.01
N GLY A 194 -4.80 5.82 5.94
CA GLY A 194 -4.06 7.08 6.05
C GLY A 194 -4.84 8.18 6.76
N ILE A 195 -6.17 8.18 6.68
CA ILE A 195 -7.01 9.15 7.40
C ILE A 195 -6.84 9.00 8.92
N MET A 196 -6.67 7.77 9.40
CA MET A 196 -6.48 7.47 10.83
C MET A 196 -5.14 7.99 11.37
N MET A 197 -4.21 8.36 10.48
CA MET A 197 -2.94 8.98 10.85
C MET A 197 -3.11 10.47 11.22
N LEU A 198 -4.14 11.15 10.73
CA LEU A 198 -4.31 12.60 10.89
C LEU A 198 -4.42 13.03 12.37
N PRO A 199 -5.20 12.36 13.24
CA PRO A 199 -5.24 12.71 14.67
C PRO A 199 -3.88 12.56 15.35
N ALA A 200 -3.11 11.53 14.99
CA ALA A 200 -1.78 11.30 15.54
C ALA A 200 -0.77 12.37 15.06
N LEU A 201 -0.84 12.78 13.79
CA LEU A 201 -0.02 13.90 13.28
C LEU A 201 -0.42 15.23 13.94
N ALA A 202 -1.71 15.49 14.13
CA ALA A 202 -2.20 16.66 14.84
C ALA A 202 -1.70 16.70 16.29
N TRP A 203 -1.72 15.56 16.98
CA TRP A 203 -1.16 15.42 18.31
C TRP A 203 0.34 15.73 18.35
N VAL A 204 1.12 15.16 17.42
CA VAL A 204 2.57 15.43 17.31
C VAL A 204 2.84 16.91 17.02
N ALA A 205 2.09 17.51 16.10
CA ALA A 205 2.16 18.94 15.77
C ALA A 205 1.90 19.81 16.99
N TRP A 206 0.78 19.57 17.69
CA TRP A 206 0.42 20.33 18.89
C TRP A 206 1.50 20.26 19.97
N ARG A 207 1.97 19.04 20.30
CA ARG A 207 2.95 18.82 21.36
C ARG A 207 4.36 19.33 21.04
N SER A 208 4.73 19.34 19.77
CA SER A 208 6.09 19.68 19.32
C SER A 208 6.23 21.14 18.89
N SER A 209 5.10 21.81 18.62
CA SER A 209 5.07 23.22 18.25
C SER A 209 5.44 24.12 19.44
N THR A 210 6.13 25.23 19.15
CA THR A 210 6.67 26.13 20.18
C THR A 210 5.99 27.50 20.09
N ASP A 211 6.30 28.26 19.03
CA ASP A 211 5.79 29.62 18.84
C ASP A 211 4.55 29.66 17.94
N ALA A 212 3.89 30.82 17.85
CA ALA A 212 2.68 31.00 17.04
C ALA A 212 2.90 30.70 15.55
N ARG A 213 4.03 31.12 14.98
CA ARG A 213 4.40 30.83 13.58
C ARG A 213 4.62 29.32 13.36
N ASP A 214 5.30 28.67 14.30
CA ASP A 214 5.57 27.23 14.26
C ASP A 214 4.27 26.43 14.34
N ARG A 215 3.35 26.84 15.24
CA ARG A 215 1.98 26.31 15.33
C ARG A 215 1.19 26.45 14.05
N ALA A 216 1.23 27.62 13.41
CA ALA A 216 0.55 27.85 12.14
C ALA A 216 1.09 26.94 11.03
N LEU A 217 2.42 26.79 10.93
CA LEU A 217 3.04 25.87 9.97
C LEU A 217 2.73 24.40 10.28
N ALA A 218 2.67 24.01 11.55
CA ALA A 218 2.31 22.67 11.97
C ALA A 218 0.85 22.35 11.62
N ALA A 219 -0.08 23.27 11.91
CA ALA A 219 -1.48 23.17 11.51
C ALA A 219 -1.65 23.10 9.99
N PHE A 220 -0.91 23.93 9.25
CA PHE A 220 -0.87 23.87 7.79
C PHE A 220 -0.34 22.51 7.28
N GLY A 221 0.69 21.96 7.91
CA GLY A 221 1.21 20.63 7.60
C GLY A 221 0.16 19.53 7.81
N VAL A 222 -0.64 19.60 8.87
CA VAL A 222 -1.74 18.64 9.13
C VAL A 222 -2.85 18.80 8.08
N ALA A 223 -3.25 20.03 7.76
CA ALA A 223 -4.23 20.30 6.71
C ALA A 223 -3.75 19.80 5.35
N LEU A 224 -2.47 19.99 5.04
CA LEU A 224 -1.83 19.47 3.84
C LEU A 224 -1.84 17.94 3.84
N ALA A 225 -1.63 17.27 4.98
CA ALA A 225 -1.73 15.82 5.06
C ALA A 225 -3.14 15.30 4.73
N ALA A 226 -4.19 16.04 5.11
CA ALA A 226 -5.58 15.70 4.78
C ALA A 226 -5.94 15.96 3.30
N SER A 227 -5.20 16.84 2.62
CA SER A 227 -5.50 17.26 1.24
C SER A 227 -5.48 16.11 0.23
N GLY A 228 -4.66 15.07 0.44
CA GLY A 228 -4.56 13.95 -0.50
C GLY A 228 -5.84 13.12 -0.58
N PHE A 229 -6.42 12.80 0.59
CA PHE A 229 -7.73 12.16 0.64
C PHE A 229 -8.83 13.06 0.07
N ALA A 230 -8.83 14.35 0.41
CA ALA A 230 -9.81 15.30 -0.10
C ALA A 230 -9.74 15.40 -1.64
N ALA A 231 -8.54 15.52 -2.21
CA ALA A 231 -8.32 15.55 -3.65
C ALA A 231 -8.84 14.29 -4.34
N TYR A 232 -8.65 13.12 -3.73
CA TYR A 232 -9.19 11.87 -4.28
C TYR A 232 -10.73 11.84 -4.23
N CYS A 233 -11.34 12.23 -3.12
CA CYS A 233 -12.79 12.34 -3.01
C CYS A 233 -13.37 13.32 -4.04
N THR A 234 -12.72 14.48 -4.25
CA THR A 234 -13.12 15.44 -5.28
C THR A 234 -13.00 14.85 -6.68
N TYR A 235 -11.92 14.13 -6.98
CA TYR A 235 -11.76 13.46 -8.26
C TYR A 235 -12.87 12.43 -8.52
N ILE A 236 -13.20 11.61 -7.53
CA ILE A 236 -14.30 10.64 -7.63
C ILE A 236 -15.66 11.33 -7.74
N TYR A 237 -15.85 12.45 -7.04
CA TYR A 237 -17.07 13.26 -7.17
C TYR A 237 -17.25 13.80 -8.59
N VAL A 238 -16.20 14.36 -9.20
CA VAL A 238 -16.24 14.82 -10.60
C VAL A 238 -16.51 13.67 -11.57
N LEU A 239 -15.96 12.49 -11.29
CA LEU A 239 -16.09 11.32 -12.15
C LEU A 239 -17.48 10.64 -12.05
N THR A 240 -18.13 10.68 -10.88
CA THR A 240 -19.34 9.88 -10.61
C THR A 240 -20.56 10.67 -10.17
N GLY A 241 -20.43 11.97 -9.89
CA GLY A 241 -21.48 12.80 -9.29
C GLY A 241 -21.74 12.55 -7.80
N HIS A 242 -21.07 11.55 -7.18
CA HIS A 242 -21.26 11.19 -5.78
C HIS A 242 -19.91 11.04 -5.04
N PRO A 243 -19.67 11.76 -3.92
CA PRO A 243 -18.34 11.84 -3.32
C PRO A 243 -17.91 10.56 -2.59
N PHE A 244 -18.85 9.67 -2.24
CA PHE A 244 -18.61 8.44 -1.48
C PHE A 244 -19.07 7.16 -2.21
N SER A 245 -19.04 7.12 -3.53
CA SER A 245 -19.44 5.93 -4.30
C SER A 245 -18.63 4.67 -3.93
N GLY A 246 -17.39 4.82 -3.42
CA GLY A 246 -16.63 3.72 -2.82
C GLY A 246 -17.25 3.09 -1.56
N GLY A 247 -18.06 3.84 -0.80
CA GLY A 247 -18.84 3.34 0.34
C GLY A 247 -20.15 2.66 -0.07
N ALA A 248 -20.62 2.87 -1.30
CA ALA A 248 -21.73 2.10 -1.87
C ALA A 248 -21.29 0.70 -2.29
N THR A 249 -20.01 0.52 -2.66
CA THR A 249 -19.43 -0.80 -2.95
C THR A 249 -19.48 -1.72 -1.72
N THR A 250 -19.36 -1.19 -0.50
CA THR A 250 -19.54 -1.97 0.75
C THR A 250 -20.98 -2.42 0.96
N ARG A 251 -22.00 -1.70 0.47
CA ARG A 251 -23.39 -2.19 0.46
C ARG A 251 -23.58 -3.30 -0.58
N ALA A 252 -23.00 -3.15 -1.77
CA ALA A 252 -23.02 -4.20 -2.80
C ALA A 252 -22.31 -5.48 -2.33
N VAL A 253 -21.18 -5.35 -1.63
CA VAL A 253 -20.50 -6.48 -0.97
C VAL A 253 -21.38 -7.09 0.11
N ARG A 254 -22.02 -6.30 1.00
CA ARG A 254 -22.99 -6.83 2.00
C ARG A 254 -24.17 -7.56 1.37
N HIS A 255 -24.69 -7.11 0.23
CA HIS A 255 -25.75 -7.79 -0.49
C HIS A 255 -25.26 -9.06 -1.20
N GLY A 256 -24.04 -9.06 -1.75
CA GLY A 256 -23.41 -10.25 -2.32
C GLY A 256 -23.18 -11.37 -1.29
N TRP A 257 -22.76 -11.02 -0.08
CA TRP A 257 -22.63 -11.98 1.03
C TRP A 257 -23.99 -12.55 1.49
N ARG A 258 -25.06 -11.74 1.44
CA ARG A 258 -26.43 -12.23 1.73
C ARG A 258 -26.94 -13.22 0.68
N LEU A 259 -26.62 -13.01 -0.60
CA LEU A 259 -26.99 -13.91 -1.69
C LEU A 259 -26.20 -15.24 -1.65
N TYR A 260 -24.94 -15.19 -1.21
CA TYR A 260 -24.14 -16.40 -0.95
C TYR A 260 -24.64 -17.18 0.27
N ALA A 261 -25.10 -16.48 1.32
CA ALA A 261 -25.68 -17.13 2.49
C ALA A 261 -27.08 -17.73 2.22
N SER A 262 -27.86 -17.17 1.29
CA SER A 262 -29.18 -17.69 0.92
C SER A 262 -29.17 -18.79 -0.14
N SER A 263 -28.04 -19.04 -0.81
CA SER A 263 -27.88 -20.11 -1.81
C SER A 263 -27.28 -21.40 -1.23
N GLY A 264 -27.03 -21.45 0.08
CA GLY A 264 -26.44 -22.58 0.80
C GLY A 264 -27.41 -23.68 1.28
N THR A 265 -28.69 -23.65 0.90
CA THR A 265 -29.67 -24.65 1.36
C THR A 265 -30.61 -25.09 0.25
N SER A 266 -30.22 -26.14 -0.49
CA SER A 266 -31.10 -27.26 -0.87
C SER A 266 -30.41 -28.17 -1.90
N SER A 267 -29.63 -29.13 -1.43
CA SER A 267 -29.45 -30.40 -2.14
C SER A 267 -29.74 -31.52 -1.16
N ARG A 268 -31.03 -31.90 -1.04
CA ARG A 268 -31.43 -33.14 -0.37
C ARG A 268 -30.82 -34.30 -1.14
N ILE A 269 -29.99 -35.08 -0.46
CA ILE A 269 -29.47 -36.35 -0.93
C ILE A 269 -30.67 -37.33 -0.95
N HIS A 270 -31.09 -37.75 -2.13
CA HIS A 270 -31.99 -38.91 -2.28
C HIS A 270 -31.11 -40.17 -2.27
N ILE A 271 -31.21 -40.95 -1.19
CA ILE A 271 -30.74 -42.34 -1.16
C ILE A 271 -32.00 -43.20 -1.34
N SER A 272 -32.12 -43.85 -2.49
CA SER A 272 -33.08 -44.92 -2.70
C SER A 272 -32.48 -46.22 -2.15
N THR A 273 -33.20 -46.81 -1.19
CA THR A 273 -33.04 -48.19 -0.70
C THR A 273 -33.23 -49.22 -1.81
#